data_AF-G5BF31-F1
#
_entry.id   AF-G5BF31-F1
#
_cell.length_a   1.000
_cell.length_b   1.000
_cell.length_c   1.000
_cell.angle_alpha   90.00
_cell.angle_beta   90.00
_cell.angle_gamma   90.00
#
_symmetry.space_group_name_H-M   'P 1'
#
loop_
_entity.id
_entity.type
_entity.pdbx_description
1 polymer ?
#
loop_
_entity_poly.entity_id
_entity_poly.type
_entity_poly.pdbx_seq_one_letter_code
_entity_poly.pdbx_strand_id
1 'polypeptide(L)' 'MSASQVKDVFRFIDNDQSGYLDEDELKFFLQKFESSARELTESETKSLMAAADNDGDGKIGADEFQEMVHS' A
#
# COMPACT_ATOMS: atom_id res chain seq x y z
N MET A 1 11.99 4.81 7.35
CA MET A 1 12.41 3.91 6.26
C MET A 1 13.28 4.70 5.29
N SER A 2 14.32 4.13 4.69
CA SER A 2 14.99 4.76 3.54
C SER A 2 14.24 4.44 2.24
N ALA A 3 14.41 5.25 1.20
CA ALA A 3 13.79 4.99 -0.10
C ALA A 3 14.06 3.57 -0.63
N SER A 4 15.24 3.01 -0.34
CA SER A 4 15.56 1.61 -0.66
C SER A 4 14.68 0.62 0.10
N GLN A 5 14.48 0.82 1.41
CA GLN A 5 13.63 -0.05 2.22
C GLN A 5 12.16 0.04 1.81
N VAL A 6 11.68 1.24 1.49
CA VAL A 6 10.32 1.43 0.95
C VAL A 6 10.14 0.66 -0.34
N LYS A 7 11.12 0.70 -1.25
CA LYS A 7 11.10 -0.04 -2.52
C LYS A 7 11.14 -1.56 -2.33
N ASP A 8 11.93 -2.03 -1.36
CA ASP A 8 12.00 -3.45 -1.03
C ASP A 8 10.67 -3.94 -0.44
N VAL A 9 10.04 -3.13 0.42
CA VAL A 9 8.70 -3.41 0.95
C VAL A 9 7.66 -3.36 -0.16
N PHE A 10 7.66 -2.35 -1.01
CA PHE A 10 6.74 -2.24 -2.15
C PHE A 10 6.79 -3.50 -3.02
N ARG A 11 8.00 -3.93 -3.41
CA ARG A 11 8.21 -5.16 -4.20
C ARG A 11 7.82 -6.44 -3.47
N PHE A 12 7.81 -6.42 -2.15
CA PHE A 12 7.34 -7.55 -1.36
C PHE A 12 5.81 -7.62 -1.31
N ILE A 13 5.13 -6.48 -1.46
CA ILE A 13 3.67 -6.38 -1.48
C ILE A 13 3.12 -6.66 -2.88
N ASP A 14 3.73 -6.05 -3.89
CA ASP A 14 3.45 -6.19 -5.33
C ASP A 14 3.72 -7.64 -5.75
N ASN A 15 2.72 -8.49 -5.54
CA ASN A 15 2.83 -9.93 -5.67
C ASN A 15 2.68 -10.33 -7.14
N ASP A 16 1.90 -9.58 -7.90
CA ASP A 16 1.75 -9.77 -9.35
C ASP A 16 2.86 -9.11 -10.18
N GLN A 17 3.72 -8.30 -9.55
CA GLN A 17 4.81 -7.55 -10.19
C GLN A 17 4.30 -6.59 -11.27
N SER A 18 3.09 -6.05 -11.10
CA SER A 18 2.51 -5.06 -11.99
C SER A 18 3.21 -3.70 -11.87
N GLY A 19 3.95 -3.47 -10.78
CA GLY A 19 4.56 -2.19 -10.46
C GLY A 19 3.61 -1.22 -9.74
N TYR A 20 2.43 -1.68 -9.35
CA TYR A 20 1.39 -0.94 -8.63
C TYR A 20 0.82 -1.83 -7.53
N LEU A 21 0.38 -1.26 -6.42
CA LEU A 21 -0.36 -1.99 -5.39
C LEU A 21 -1.86 -1.79 -5.60
N ASP A 22 -2.60 -2.88 -5.71
CA ASP A 22 -4.05 -2.82 -5.72
C ASP A 22 -4.66 -2.86 -4.29
N GLU A 23 -5.99 -2.76 -4.22
CA GLU A 23 -6.74 -2.76 -2.97
C GLU A 23 -6.53 -4.06 -2.16
N ASP A 24 -6.43 -5.20 -2.84
CA ASP A 24 -6.30 -6.51 -2.21
C ASP A 24 -4.88 -6.71 -1.67
N GLU A 25 -3.87 -6.33 -2.44
CA GLU A 25 -2.46 -6.38 -2.06
C GLU A 25 -2.16 -5.45 -0.88
N LEU A 26 -2.66 -4.22 -0.93
CA LEU A 26 -2.52 -3.27 0.18
C LEU A 26 -3.19 -3.79 1.46
N LYS A 27 -4.42 -4.31 1.34
CA LYS A 27 -5.17 -4.87 2.47
C LYS A 27 -4.43 -6.06 3.08
N PHE A 28 -3.94 -6.97 2.25
CA PHE A 28 -3.19 -8.14 2.70
C PHE A 28 -1.89 -7.75 3.39
N PHE A 29 -1.19 -6.74 2.88
CA PHE A 29 0.01 -6.21 3.50
C PHE A 29 -0.27 -5.59 4.87
N LEU A 30 -1.28 -4.73 4.99
CA LEU A 30 -1.61 -4.07 6.27
C LEU A 30 -1.96 -5.09 7.35
N GLN A 31 -2.68 -6.16 6.99
CA GLN A 31 -2.96 -7.29 7.88
C GLN A 31 -1.70 -8.07 8.30
N LYS A 32 -0.70 -8.18 7.40
CA LYS A 32 0.57 -8.87 7.70
C LYS A 32 1.58 -8.01 8.46
N PHE A 33 1.56 -6.71 8.22
CA PHE A 33 2.56 -5.78 8.76
C PHE A 33 2.30 -5.47 10.23
N GLU A 34 1.03 -5.32 10.61
CA GLU A 34 0.63 -5.27 12.01
C GLU A 34 -0.03 -6.59 12.42
N SER A 35 0.68 -7.41 13.20
CA SER A 35 0.10 -8.63 13.79
C SER A 35 -1.08 -8.36 14.74
N SER A 36 -1.26 -7.10 15.16
CA SER A 36 -2.38 -6.58 15.94
C SER A 36 -3.43 -5.83 15.11
N ALA A 37 -3.21 -5.62 13.82
CA ALA A 37 -4.17 -4.95 12.96
C ALA A 37 -5.39 -5.85 12.81
N ARG A 38 -6.55 -5.30 13.15
CA ARG A 38 -7.82 -5.90 12.76
C ARG A 38 -7.92 -5.85 11.24
N GLU A 39 -8.68 -6.77 10.65
CA GLU A 39 -9.04 -6.65 9.24
C GLU A 39 -9.69 -5.27 9.02
N LEU A 40 -9.11 -4.52 8.08
CA LEU A 40 -9.71 -3.28 7.61
C LEU A 40 -11.02 -3.64 6.92
N THR A 41 -12.06 -2.90 7.29
CA THR A 41 -13.33 -2.95 6.54
C THR A 41 -13.11 -2.39 5.15
N GLU A 42 -13.93 -2.78 4.17
CA GLU A 42 -13.87 -2.22 2.80
C GLU A 42 -13.88 -0.68 2.80
N SER A 43 -14.62 -0.07 3.72
CA SER A 43 -14.66 1.39 3.87
C SER A 43 -13.31 1.97 4.31
N GLU A 44 -12.58 1.28 5.18
CA GLU A 44 -11.28 1.74 5.68
C GLU A 44 -10.20 1.53 4.63
N THR A 45 -10.21 0.38 3.95
CA THR A 45 -9.31 0.12 2.83
C THR A 45 -9.50 1.14 1.72
N LYS A 46 -10.75 1.46 1.35
CA LYS A 46 -11.03 2.53 0.37
C LYS A 46 -10.58 3.91 0.84
N SER A 47 -10.72 4.21 2.12
CA SER A 47 -10.30 5.52 2.65
C SER A 47 -8.78 5.65 2.64
N LEU A 48 -8.06 4.57 2.96
CA LEU A 48 -6.60 4.50 2.87
C LEU A 48 -6.12 4.56 1.42
N MET A 49 -6.76 3.79 0.54
CA MET A 49 -6.49 3.80 -0.89
C MET A 49 -6.66 5.21 -1.45
N ALA A 50 -7.80 5.86 -1.21
CA ALA A 50 -8.06 7.22 -1.68
C ALA A 50 -7.16 8.29 -1.04
N ALA A 51 -6.52 8.00 0.09
CA ALA A 51 -5.54 8.89 0.71
C ALA A 51 -4.12 8.71 0.14
N ALA A 52 -3.84 7.55 -0.47
CA ALA A 52 -2.54 7.21 -1.04
C ALA A 52 -2.51 7.36 -2.57
N ASP A 53 -3.61 7.04 -3.24
CA ASP A 53 -3.85 7.22 -4.69
C ASP A 53 -4.04 8.71 -5.00
N ASN A 54 -2.94 9.38 -5.35
CA ASN A 54 -2.90 10.80 -5.64
C ASN A 54 -3.23 11.10 -7.10
N ASP A 55 -2.96 10.15 -8.01
CA ASP A 55 -3.21 10.32 -9.45
C ASP A 55 -4.61 9.84 -9.90
N GLY A 56 -5.31 9.10 -9.05
CA GLY A 56 -6.67 8.63 -9.24
C GLY A 56 -6.79 7.43 -10.18
N ASP A 57 -5.71 6.66 -10.36
CA ASP A 57 -5.70 5.45 -11.20
C ASP A 57 -6.33 4.23 -10.52
N GLY A 58 -6.66 4.34 -9.23
CA GLY A 58 -7.26 3.29 -8.41
C GLY A 58 -6.25 2.30 -7.85
N LYS A 59 -4.95 2.63 -7.89
CA LYS A 59 -3.83 1.84 -7.39
C LYS A 59 -2.82 2.76 -6.69
N ILE A 60 -1.80 2.17 -6.08
CA ILE A 60 -0.70 2.91 -5.45
C ILE A 60 0.60 2.59 -6.17
N GLY A 61 1.19 3.59 -6.81
CA GLY A 61 2.52 3.52 -7.39
C GLY A 61 3.64 3.53 -6.34
N ALA A 62 4.86 3.18 -6.75
CA ALA A 62 6.00 3.15 -5.83
C ALA A 62 6.32 4.52 -5.21
N ASP A 63 6.07 5.60 -5.96
CA ASP A 63 6.30 6.98 -5.49
C ASP A 63 5.22 7.40 -4.48
N GLU A 64 3.95 7.08 -4.75
CA GLU A 64 2.82 7.32 -3.86
C GLU A 64 2.94 6.52 -2.55
N PHE A 65 3.35 5.26 -2.64
CA PHE A 65 3.65 4.44 -1.47
C PHE A 65 4.80 5.06 -0.63
N GLN A 66 5.81 5.64 -1.30
CA GLN A 66 6.88 6.32 -0.60
C GLN A 66 6.39 7.58 0.10
N GLU A 67 5.54 8.39 -0.53
CA GLU A 67 4.91 9.53 0.12
C GLU A 67 4.07 9.10 1.32
N MET A 68 3.27 8.05 1.19
CA MET A 68 2.46 7.50 2.28
C MET A 68 3.31 7.04 3.48
N VAL A 69 4.45 6.37 3.24
CA VAL A 69 5.34 5.87 4.32
C VAL A 69 6.15 6.98 4.99
N HIS A 70 6.37 8.11 4.29
CA HIS A 70 7.13 9.24 4.78
C HIS A 70 6.26 10.42 5.30
N SER A 71 4.94 10.36 5.09
CA SER A 71 3.96 11.31 5.64
C SER A 71 3.80 11.19 7.15
#